data_AF-A0A0K8J3L3-F1
#
_entry.id   AF-A0A0K8J3L3-F1
#
_cell.length_a   1.000
_cell.length_b   1.000
_cell.length_c   1.000
_cell.angle_alpha   90.00
_cell.angle_beta   90.00
_cell.angle_gamma   90.00
#
_symmetry.space_group_name_H-M   'P 1'
#
loop_
_entity.id
_entity.type
_entity.pdbx_description
1 polymer ?
#
loop_
_entity_poly.entity_id
_entity_poly.type
_entity_poly.pdbx_seq_one_letter_code
_entity_poly.pdbx_strand_id
1 'polypeptide(L)'
;MPSSMIHLLAAYKYDPKSSVAFFIGNIVPDIISEWKEKDRSHFRDRKDRLNALKELANTININNDFNRGVLLHLYLDYKWDTYPMKKFKEGFEKDTWFRPYRYEISLAGAWLYHNRDWSKDLWEKIISCPMTSYENNFGYEKEDIYNFLSRSYKWHRDNKIGPSLFFTPDFIEVFTDNVVNEFKDWLDNFK
;
A
#
# COMPACT_ATOMS: atom_id res chain seq x y z
N MET A 1 0.79 6.48 5.80
CA MET A 1 1.01 5.32 4.91
C MET A 1 1.49 4.11 5.69
N PRO A 2 0.81 2.97 5.53
CA PRO A 2 1.30 1.69 6.02
C PRO A 2 2.57 1.25 5.27
N SER A 3 3.14 0.12 5.70
CA SER A 3 4.25 -0.53 5.00
C SER A 3 3.79 -1.23 3.72
N SER A 4 4.67 -1.37 2.72
CA SER A 4 4.36 -2.05 1.45
C SER A 4 3.86 -3.48 1.63
N MET A 5 4.24 -4.16 2.72
CA MET A 5 3.70 -5.49 3.04
C MET A 5 2.24 -5.48 3.51
N ILE A 6 1.78 -4.41 4.14
CA ILE A 6 0.35 -4.26 4.52
C ILE A 6 -0.48 -4.01 3.26
N HIS A 7 0.05 -3.21 2.32
CA HIS A 7 -0.55 -3.05 0.99
C HIS A 7 -0.65 -4.40 0.27
N LEU A 8 0.46 -5.14 0.18
CA LEU A 8 0.47 -6.47 -0.43
C LEU A 8 -0.48 -7.46 0.25
N LEU A 9 -0.62 -7.43 1.58
CA LEU A 9 -1.60 -8.26 2.28
C LEU A 9 -3.03 -7.94 1.82
N ALA A 10 -3.40 -6.66 1.74
CA ALA A 10 -4.72 -6.26 1.26
C ALA A 10 -4.92 -6.64 -0.21
N ALA A 11 -3.93 -6.44 -1.08
CA ALA A 11 -3.98 -6.90 -2.47
C ALA A 11 -4.17 -8.42 -2.57
N TYR A 12 -3.43 -9.19 -1.78
CA TYR A 12 -3.52 -10.66 -1.76
C TYR A 12 -4.88 -11.15 -1.27
N LYS A 13 -5.46 -10.50 -0.25
CA LYS A 13 -6.83 -10.76 0.24
C LYS A 13 -7.90 -10.36 -0.77
N TYR A 14 -7.67 -9.29 -1.53
CA TYR A 14 -8.59 -8.85 -2.58
C TYR A 14 -8.69 -9.89 -3.70
N ASP A 15 -7.54 -10.29 -4.26
CA ASP A 15 -7.44 -11.31 -5.30
C ASP A 15 -6.02 -11.93 -5.32
N PRO A 16 -5.82 -13.13 -4.74
CA PRO A 16 -4.51 -13.78 -4.70
C PRO A 16 -4.05 -14.32 -6.07
N LYS A 17 -4.96 -14.38 -7.05
CA LYS A 17 -4.69 -14.88 -8.42
C LYS A 17 -4.52 -13.74 -9.44
N SER A 18 -4.56 -12.49 -9.00
CA SER A 18 -4.36 -11.32 -9.87
C SER A 18 -2.98 -11.32 -10.51
N SER A 19 -2.81 -10.53 -11.57
CA SER A 19 -1.52 -10.40 -12.23
C SER A 19 -0.48 -9.71 -11.35
N VAL A 20 0.80 -9.93 -11.65
CA VAL A 20 1.92 -9.22 -11.00
C VAL A 20 1.77 -7.69 -11.13
N ALA A 21 1.18 -7.22 -12.22
CA ALA A 21 0.93 -5.79 -12.45
C ALA A 21 -0.01 -5.19 -11.39
N PHE A 22 -1.03 -5.93 -10.94
CA PHE A 22 -1.90 -5.50 -9.84
C PHE A 22 -1.13 -5.29 -8.53
N PHE A 23 -0.28 -6.25 -8.15
CA PHE A 23 0.53 -6.15 -6.94
C PHE A 23 1.57 -5.03 -7.02
N ILE A 24 2.19 -4.82 -8.19
CA ILE A 24 3.08 -3.68 -8.45
C ILE A 24 2.31 -2.37 -8.31
N GLY A 25 1.17 -2.23 -8.97
CA GLY A 25 0.31 -1.03 -8.87
C GLY A 25 -0.09 -0.73 -7.43
N ASN A 26 -0.23 -1.77 -6.59
CA ASN A 26 -0.56 -1.60 -5.18
C ASN A 26 0.60 -1.14 -4.28
N ILE A 27 1.83 -1.11 -4.79
CA ILE A 27 3.03 -0.63 -4.08
C ILE A 27 3.52 0.69 -4.65
N VAL A 28 3.50 0.84 -5.98
CA VAL A 28 4.18 1.92 -6.69
C VAL A 28 3.84 3.32 -6.20
N PRO A 29 2.61 3.69 -5.78
CA PRO A 29 2.36 5.06 -5.32
C PRO A 29 3.31 5.56 -4.22
N ASP A 30 3.85 4.65 -3.39
CA ASP A 30 4.80 4.99 -2.33
C ASP A 30 6.20 5.43 -2.82
N ILE A 31 6.50 5.27 -4.11
CA ILE A 31 7.75 5.68 -4.78
C ILE A 31 8.08 7.16 -4.55
N ILE A 32 7.05 8.00 -4.50
CA ILE A 32 7.17 9.46 -4.38
C ILE A 32 7.78 9.80 -3.02
N SER A 33 9.00 10.31 -3.00
CA SER A 33 9.73 10.63 -1.76
C SER A 33 9.47 12.04 -1.24
N GLU A 34 9.09 12.98 -2.11
CA GLU A 34 8.83 14.36 -1.74
C GLU A 34 7.46 14.48 -1.05
N TRP A 35 7.41 15.14 0.11
CA TRP A 35 6.23 15.13 0.98
C TRP A 35 5.03 15.82 0.37
N LYS A 36 5.22 16.98 -0.25
CA LYS A 36 4.12 17.74 -0.87
C LYS A 36 3.54 17.01 -2.06
N GLU A 37 4.39 16.43 -2.90
CA GLU A 37 3.99 15.59 -4.03
C GLU A 37 3.31 14.29 -3.58
N LYS A 38 3.80 13.69 -2.50
CA LYS A 38 3.17 12.53 -1.88
C LYS A 38 1.79 12.87 -1.36
N ASP A 39 1.62 13.99 -0.67
CA ASP A 39 0.31 14.41 -0.19
C ASP A 39 -0.66 14.68 -1.36
N ARG A 40 -0.20 15.30 -2.44
CA ARG A 40 -1.00 15.55 -3.65
C ARG A 40 -1.41 14.25 -4.34
N SER A 41 -0.45 13.39 -4.66
CA SER A 41 -0.67 12.10 -5.36
C SER A 41 -1.54 11.13 -4.56
N HIS A 42 -1.54 11.25 -3.23
CA HIS A 42 -2.39 10.45 -2.35
C HIS A 42 -3.70 11.14 -1.99
N PHE A 43 -3.97 12.33 -2.55
CA PHE A 43 -5.15 13.17 -2.28
C PHE A 43 -5.30 13.61 -0.80
N ARG A 44 -4.20 13.68 -0.05
CA ARG A 44 -4.18 14.16 1.35
C ARG A 44 -4.39 15.66 1.48
N ASP A 45 -4.08 16.41 0.42
CA ASP A 45 -4.34 17.84 0.31
C ASP A 45 -5.83 18.17 0.04
N ARG A 46 -6.62 17.17 -0.36
CA ARG A 46 -8.07 17.31 -0.58
C ARG A 46 -8.87 16.94 0.67
N LYS A 47 -9.80 17.84 1.04
CA LYS A 47 -10.75 17.63 2.15
C LYS A 47 -11.75 16.50 1.85
N ASP A 48 -12.04 16.26 0.59
CA ASP A 48 -13.00 15.29 0.07
C ASP A 48 -12.29 14.09 -0.60
N ARG A 49 -11.23 13.58 0.03
CA ARG A 49 -10.37 12.49 -0.47
C ARG A 49 -11.13 11.29 -1.06
N LEU A 50 -12.27 10.90 -0.48
CA LEU A 50 -13.10 9.82 -1.02
C LEU A 50 -13.74 10.16 -2.37
N ASN A 51 -14.16 11.41 -2.58
CA ASN A 51 -14.64 11.88 -3.88
C ASN A 51 -13.50 11.95 -4.91
N ALA A 52 -12.30 12.38 -4.49
CA ALA A 52 -11.12 12.36 -5.36
C ALA A 52 -10.77 10.94 -5.84
N LEU A 53 -10.89 9.94 -4.96
CA LEU A 53 -10.74 8.52 -5.32
C LEU A 53 -11.82 8.07 -6.32
N LYS A 54 -13.07 8.53 -6.15
CA LYS A 54 -14.15 8.27 -7.10
C LYS A 54 -13.89 8.89 -8.46
N GLU A 55 -13.44 10.16 -8.49
CA GLU A 55 -13.04 10.85 -9.72
C GLU A 55 -11.92 10.08 -10.43
N LEU A 56 -10.91 9.61 -9.70
CA LEU A 56 -9.84 8.79 -10.25
C LEU A 56 -10.37 7.46 -10.81
N ALA A 57 -11.24 6.76 -10.07
CA ALA A 57 -11.82 5.50 -10.51
C ALA A 57 -12.59 5.64 -11.85
N ASN A 58 -13.20 6.81 -12.10
CA ASN A 58 -13.92 7.12 -13.32
C ASN A 58 -13.02 7.51 -14.50
N THR A 59 -11.76 7.90 -14.26
CA THR A 59 -10.83 8.33 -15.31
C THR A 59 -9.85 7.25 -15.74
N ILE A 60 -9.53 6.30 -14.85
CA ILE A 60 -8.64 5.18 -15.15
C ILE A 60 -9.40 4.02 -15.79
N ASN A 61 -8.70 3.22 -16.60
CA ASN A 61 -9.22 1.92 -17.02
C ASN A 61 -9.16 0.94 -15.83
N ILE A 62 -10.27 0.74 -15.13
CA ILE A 62 -10.35 -0.15 -13.95
C ILE A 62 -10.15 -1.64 -14.26
N ASN A 63 -10.32 -2.03 -15.53
CA ASN A 63 -10.03 -3.39 -16.00
C ASN A 63 -8.53 -3.62 -16.22
N ASN A 64 -7.72 -2.57 -16.22
CA ASN A 64 -6.27 -2.71 -16.16
C ASN A 64 -5.86 -3.01 -14.71
N ASP A 65 -5.20 -4.14 -14.52
CA ASP A 65 -4.80 -4.66 -13.21
C ASP A 65 -3.91 -3.69 -12.44
N PHE A 66 -2.95 -3.04 -13.09
CA PHE A 66 -2.08 -2.05 -12.44
C PHE A 66 -2.89 -0.87 -11.90
N ASN A 67 -3.79 -0.31 -12.72
CA ASN A 67 -4.66 0.80 -12.33
C ASN A 67 -5.56 0.41 -11.15
N ARG A 68 -6.12 -0.81 -11.17
CA ARG A 68 -6.90 -1.34 -10.05
C ARG A 68 -6.06 -1.49 -8.78
N GLY A 69 -4.80 -1.90 -8.92
CA GLY A 69 -3.82 -1.97 -7.83
C GLY A 69 -3.55 -0.60 -7.20
N VAL A 70 -3.30 0.42 -8.03
CA VAL A 70 -3.11 1.81 -7.59
C VAL A 70 -4.35 2.33 -6.85
N LEU A 71 -5.55 2.06 -7.37
CA LEU A 71 -6.78 2.51 -6.73
C LEU A 71 -6.97 1.86 -5.34
N LEU A 72 -6.72 0.55 -5.21
CA LEU A 72 -6.75 -0.14 -3.92
C LEU A 72 -5.69 0.43 -2.97
N HIS A 73 -4.50 0.77 -3.46
CA HIS A 73 -3.45 1.37 -2.65
C HIS A 73 -3.96 2.67 -2.02
N LEU A 74 -4.45 3.59 -2.84
CA LEU A 74 -4.88 4.91 -2.41
C LEU A 74 -6.10 4.84 -1.47
N TYR A 75 -7.01 3.89 -1.72
CA TYR A 75 -8.15 3.63 -0.84
C TYR A 75 -7.71 3.11 0.53
N LEU A 76 -6.80 2.12 0.57
CA LEU A 76 -6.24 1.61 1.81
C LEU A 76 -5.52 2.71 2.58
N ASP A 77 -4.79 3.56 1.87
CA ASP A 77 -4.04 4.67 2.44
C ASP A 77 -4.97 5.73 3.06
N TYR A 78 -6.12 6.00 2.44
CA TYR A 78 -7.20 6.80 3.03
C TYR A 78 -7.74 6.19 4.34
N LYS A 79 -8.03 4.88 4.35
CA LYS A 79 -8.51 4.19 5.56
C LYS A 79 -7.44 4.15 6.66
N TRP A 80 -6.18 3.97 6.28
CA TRP A 80 -5.04 3.96 7.19
C TRP A 80 -4.82 5.32 7.86
N ASP A 81 -4.92 6.40 7.08
CA ASP A 81 -4.72 7.76 7.60
C ASP A 81 -5.87 8.21 8.50
N THR A 82 -7.10 7.81 8.19
CA THR A 82 -8.30 8.20 8.96
C THR A 82 -8.48 7.45 10.26
N TYR A 83 -7.96 6.22 10.37
CA TYR A 83 -8.09 5.41 11.59
C TYR A 83 -6.75 4.96 12.21
N PRO A 84 -6.01 3.95 11.71
CA PRO A 84 -4.79 3.44 12.36
C PRO A 84 -3.75 4.52 12.69
N MET A 85 -3.42 5.37 11.71
CA MET A 85 -2.43 6.43 11.90
C MET A 85 -2.95 7.53 12.81
N LYS A 86 -4.22 7.91 12.68
CA LYS A 86 -4.85 8.88 13.58
C LYS A 86 -4.81 8.40 15.03
N LYS A 87 -5.18 7.14 15.27
CA LYS A 87 -5.12 6.50 16.59
C LYS A 87 -3.72 6.41 17.15
N PHE A 88 -2.73 6.11 16.31
CA PHE A 88 -1.33 6.14 16.72
C PHE A 88 -0.92 7.52 17.23
N LYS A 89 -1.26 8.58 16.48
CA LYS A 89 -0.92 9.97 16.84
C LYS A 89 -1.52 10.44 18.15
N GLU A 90 -2.73 9.99 18.49
CA GLU A 90 -3.42 10.34 19.75
C GLU A 90 -2.60 9.95 21.00
N GLY A 91 -1.68 8.99 20.89
CA GLY A 91 -0.81 8.54 21.99
C GLY A 91 0.47 9.36 22.21
N PHE A 92 0.69 10.44 21.45
CA PHE A 92 1.94 11.22 21.49
C PHE A 92 1.68 12.71 21.66
N GLU A 93 2.62 13.40 22.31
CA GLU A 93 2.62 14.84 22.37
C GLU A 93 3.25 15.46 21.12
N LYS A 94 2.54 16.41 20.50
CA LYS A 94 3.00 17.18 19.33
C LYS A 94 3.55 16.26 18.22
N ASP A 95 4.67 16.63 17.59
CA ASP A 95 5.24 15.94 16.43
C ASP A 95 6.21 14.79 16.78
N THR A 96 6.18 14.28 18.01
CA THR A 96 7.07 13.20 18.46
C THR A 96 6.65 11.80 17.96
N TRP A 97 5.47 11.68 17.37
CA TRP A 97 4.89 10.42 16.90
C TRP A 97 5.61 9.81 15.69
N PHE A 98 6.28 10.62 14.86
CA PHE A 98 6.68 10.18 13.51
C PHE A 98 7.70 9.04 13.50
N ARG A 99 8.78 9.16 14.28
CA ARG A 99 9.82 8.12 14.34
C ARG A 99 9.30 6.81 14.98
N PRO A 100 8.59 6.84 16.11
CA PRO A 100 7.89 5.66 16.64
C PRO A 100 6.93 5.02 15.63
N TYR A 101 6.14 5.82 14.93
CA TYR A 101 5.22 5.33 13.90
C TYR A 101 5.96 4.59 12.78
N ARG A 102 7.04 5.17 12.26
CA ARG A 102 7.88 4.54 11.22
C ARG A 102 8.49 3.23 11.70
N TYR A 103 8.86 3.14 12.97
CA TYR A 103 9.36 1.91 13.57
C TYR A 103 8.27 0.84 13.64
N GLU A 104 7.08 1.17 14.14
CA GLU A 104 5.98 0.20 14.26
C GLU A 104 5.50 -0.34 12.90
N ILE A 105 5.35 0.52 11.88
CA ILE A 105 4.98 0.02 10.54
C ILE A 105 6.11 -0.81 9.90
N SER A 106 7.38 -0.55 10.26
CA SER A 106 8.52 -1.36 9.82
C SER A 106 8.45 -2.75 10.45
N LEU A 107 8.22 -2.84 11.76
CA LEU A 107 8.00 -4.12 12.45
C LEU A 107 6.85 -4.91 11.83
N ALA A 108 5.68 -4.27 11.65
CA ALA A 108 4.53 -4.91 11.04
C ALA A 108 4.83 -5.44 9.63
N GLY A 109 5.49 -4.63 8.79
CA GLY A 109 5.82 -5.02 7.43
C GLY A 109 6.82 -6.18 7.36
N ALA A 110 7.92 -6.09 8.10
CA ALA A 110 8.91 -7.16 8.14
C ALA A 110 8.32 -8.46 8.69
N TRP A 111 7.51 -8.38 9.75
CA TRP A 111 6.85 -9.55 10.31
C TRP A 111 5.95 -10.23 9.28
N LEU A 112 5.13 -9.48 8.54
CA LEU A 112 4.29 -10.02 7.46
C LEU A 112 5.12 -10.72 6.39
N TYR A 113 6.25 -10.14 5.97
CA TYR A 113 7.12 -10.78 4.99
C TYR A 113 7.63 -12.14 5.46
N HIS A 114 8.02 -12.28 6.73
CA HIS A 114 8.59 -13.54 7.23
C HIS A 114 7.54 -14.57 7.69
N ASN A 115 6.27 -14.19 7.87
CA ASN A 115 5.22 -15.04 8.46
C ASN A 115 3.99 -15.26 7.57
N ARG A 116 4.08 -14.93 6.28
CA ARG A 116 3.08 -15.31 5.27
C ARG A 116 3.75 -16.25 4.29
N ASP A 117 3.10 -17.34 3.96
CA ASP A 117 3.62 -18.39 3.07
C ASP A 117 3.79 -17.88 1.63
N TRP A 118 2.90 -16.99 1.18
CA TRP A 118 2.92 -16.41 -0.16
C TRP A 118 3.90 -15.25 -0.36
N SER A 119 4.43 -14.66 0.71
CA SER A 119 5.14 -13.37 0.64
C SER A 119 6.39 -13.42 -0.23
N LYS A 120 7.23 -14.45 -0.04
CA LYS A 120 8.51 -14.59 -0.73
C LYS A 120 8.28 -14.82 -2.22
N ASP A 121 7.45 -15.81 -2.56
CA ASP A 121 7.10 -16.15 -3.93
C ASP A 121 6.47 -14.96 -4.67
N LEU A 122 5.61 -14.19 -3.99
CA LEU A 122 5.02 -12.99 -4.59
C LEU A 122 6.07 -11.91 -4.85
N TRP A 123 6.95 -11.63 -3.89
CA TRP A 123 8.02 -10.67 -4.08
C TRP A 123 8.99 -11.09 -5.19
N GLU A 124 9.33 -12.38 -5.27
CA GLU A 124 10.16 -12.92 -6.35
C GLU A 124 9.52 -12.72 -7.72
N LYS A 125 8.21 -12.91 -7.84
CA LYS A 125 7.46 -12.59 -9.06
C LYS A 125 7.49 -11.09 -9.39
N ILE A 126 7.35 -10.22 -8.38
CA ILE A 126 7.38 -8.77 -8.53
C ILE A 126 8.74 -8.29 -9.05
N ILE A 127 9.85 -8.72 -8.42
CA ILE A 127 11.20 -8.28 -8.83
C ILE A 127 11.65 -8.91 -10.15
N SER A 128 11.10 -10.06 -10.53
CA SER A 128 11.39 -10.73 -11.81
C SER A 128 10.54 -10.18 -12.95
N CYS A 129 9.57 -9.31 -12.66
CA CYS A 129 8.74 -8.66 -13.67
C CYS A 129 9.60 -7.70 -14.51
N PRO A 130 9.60 -7.83 -15.85
CA PRO A 130 10.42 -6.96 -16.69
C PRO A 130 9.87 -5.53 -16.67
N MET A 131 10.76 -4.52 -16.66
CA MET A 131 10.37 -3.10 -16.65
C MET A 131 9.47 -2.71 -17.84
N THR A 132 9.56 -3.44 -18.95
CA THR A 132 8.66 -3.26 -20.11
C THR A 132 7.19 -3.46 -19.74
N SER A 133 6.89 -4.29 -18.72
CA SER A 133 5.55 -4.57 -18.22
C SER A 133 5.04 -3.56 -17.19
N TYR A 134 5.84 -2.57 -16.80
CA TYR A 134 5.38 -1.49 -15.93
C TYR A 134 4.54 -0.49 -16.74
N GLU A 135 3.37 -0.17 -16.22
CA GLU A 135 2.50 0.89 -16.72
C GLU A 135 3.07 2.27 -16.34
N ASN A 136 2.91 3.27 -17.20
CA ASN A 136 3.35 4.65 -16.96
C ASN A 136 2.18 5.67 -17.01
N ASN A 137 0.95 5.23 -16.79
CA ASN A 137 -0.22 6.10 -16.89
C ASN A 137 -0.32 7.13 -15.75
N PHE A 138 0.56 7.02 -14.75
CA PHE A 138 0.65 7.90 -13.58
C PHE A 138 1.93 8.73 -13.55
N GLY A 139 2.74 8.72 -14.63
CA GLY A 139 3.98 9.51 -14.73
C GLY A 139 5.13 9.00 -13.85
N TYR A 140 5.16 7.70 -13.57
CA TYR A 140 6.25 7.06 -12.84
C TYR A 140 7.33 6.58 -13.81
N GLU A 141 8.58 7.00 -13.60
CA GLU A 141 9.70 6.46 -14.35
C GLU A 141 9.90 4.98 -14.01
N LYS A 142 10.11 4.15 -15.04
CA LYS A 142 10.18 2.68 -14.89
C LYS A 142 11.37 2.25 -14.05
N GLU A 143 12.48 2.95 -14.20
CA GLU A 143 13.70 2.78 -13.42
C GLU A 143 13.44 3.07 -11.94
N ASP A 144 12.68 4.11 -11.63
CA ASP A 144 12.35 4.44 -10.24
C ASP A 144 11.44 3.36 -9.62
N ILE A 145 10.49 2.81 -10.39
CA ILE A 145 9.67 1.67 -9.96
C ILE A 145 10.58 0.49 -9.63
N TYR A 146 11.47 0.11 -10.55
CA TYR A 146 12.39 -1.01 -10.35
C TYR A 146 13.28 -0.82 -9.11
N ASN A 147 13.86 0.37 -8.96
CA ASN A 147 14.72 0.72 -7.82
C ASN A 147 13.94 0.66 -6.50
N PHE A 148 12.69 1.13 -6.50
CA PHE A 148 11.84 1.10 -5.32
C PHE A 148 11.45 -0.33 -4.92
N LEU A 149 11.02 -1.15 -5.88
CA LEU A 149 10.67 -2.54 -5.64
C LEU A 149 11.90 -3.33 -5.13
N SER A 150 13.05 -3.14 -5.79
CA SER A 150 14.31 -3.81 -5.41
C SER A 150 14.76 -3.45 -4.00
N ARG A 151 14.75 -2.16 -3.62
CA ARG A 151 15.13 -1.76 -2.24
C ARG A 151 14.13 -2.27 -1.21
N SER A 152 12.84 -2.26 -1.53
CA SER A 152 11.78 -2.70 -0.62
C SER A 152 11.88 -4.20 -0.37
N TYR A 153 12.09 -4.99 -1.43
CA TYR A 153 12.33 -6.42 -1.33
C TYR A 153 13.57 -6.73 -0.48
N LYS A 154 14.70 -6.09 -0.80
CA LYS A 154 15.95 -6.25 -0.03
C LYS A 154 15.73 -5.92 1.44
N TRP A 155 15.05 -4.81 1.73
CA TRP A 155 14.77 -4.40 3.11
C TRP A 155 13.95 -5.44 3.86
N HIS A 156 12.84 -5.93 3.30
CA HIS A 156 12.00 -6.94 3.95
C HIS A 156 12.75 -8.26 4.16
N ARG A 157 13.49 -8.71 3.14
CA ARG A 157 14.28 -9.95 3.18
C ARG A 157 15.37 -9.91 4.25
N ASP A 158 16.11 -8.81 4.31
CA ASP A 158 17.29 -8.70 5.18
C ASP A 158 16.91 -8.35 6.64
N ASN A 159 15.68 -7.90 6.91
CA ASN A 159 15.22 -7.53 8.25
C ASN A 159 14.22 -8.55 8.80
N LYS A 160 14.72 -9.51 9.61
CA LYS A 160 13.87 -10.43 10.38
C LYS A 160 13.68 -9.91 11.80
N ILE A 161 12.74 -8.99 11.95
CA ILE A 161 12.40 -8.34 13.22
C ILE A 161 11.03 -8.82 13.73
N GLY A 162 10.80 -8.67 15.05
CA GLY A 162 9.58 -9.12 15.72
C GLY A 162 8.32 -8.34 15.29
N PRO A 163 7.12 -8.79 15.70
CA PRO A 163 5.87 -8.11 15.39
C PRO A 163 5.81 -6.72 16.05
N SER A 164 5.03 -5.83 15.43
CA SER A 164 4.66 -4.56 16.04
C SER A 164 3.77 -4.80 17.26
N LEU A 165 3.98 -4.02 18.32
CA LEU A 165 3.14 -4.07 19.52
C LEU A 165 1.90 -3.18 19.37
N PHE A 166 1.96 -2.17 18.50
CA PHE A 166 0.83 -1.29 18.21
C PHE A 166 -0.01 -1.80 17.05
N PHE A 167 0.61 -2.03 15.89
CA PHE A 167 -0.02 -2.61 14.71
C PHE A 167 0.17 -4.12 14.73
N THR A 168 -0.46 -4.78 15.70
CA THR A 168 -0.33 -6.22 15.92
C THR A 168 -0.73 -7.03 14.69
N PRO A 169 -0.24 -8.27 14.53
CA PRO A 169 -0.67 -9.15 13.44
C PRO A 169 -2.21 -9.24 13.32
N ASP A 170 -2.92 -9.45 14.43
CA ASP A 170 -4.37 -9.55 14.46
C ASP A 170 -5.05 -8.24 14.03
N PHE A 171 -4.54 -7.09 14.50
CA PHE A 171 -5.05 -5.79 14.07
C PHE A 171 -4.90 -5.60 12.56
N ILE A 172 -3.74 -5.92 12.01
CA ILE A 172 -3.46 -5.79 10.57
C ILE A 172 -4.33 -6.74 9.75
N GLU A 173 -4.54 -7.98 10.22
CA GLU A 173 -5.44 -8.93 9.57
C GLU A 173 -6.87 -8.38 9.50
N VAL A 174 -7.46 -8.03 10.64
CA VAL A 174 -8.83 -7.49 10.71
C VAL A 174 -8.96 -6.19 9.91
N PHE A 175 -7.99 -5.29 10.03
CA PHE A 175 -7.98 -4.04 9.27
C PHE A 175 -8.00 -4.30 7.76
N THR A 176 -7.12 -5.16 7.26
CA THR A 176 -7.03 -5.44 5.82
C THR A 176 -8.25 -6.19 5.30
N ASP A 177 -8.86 -7.09 6.08
CA ASP A 177 -10.12 -7.74 5.70
C ASP A 177 -11.25 -6.72 5.54
N ASN A 178 -11.42 -5.83 6.52
CA ASN A 178 -12.45 -4.80 6.49
C ASN A 178 -12.24 -3.85 5.32
N VAL A 179 -11.03 -3.35 5.12
CA VAL A 179 -10.71 -2.43 4.01
C VAL A 179 -10.95 -3.08 2.65
N VAL A 180 -10.60 -4.36 2.48
CA VAL A 180 -10.81 -5.08 1.21
C VAL A 180 -12.31 -5.26 0.92
N ASN A 181 -13.11 -5.62 1.93
CA ASN A 181 -14.55 -5.75 1.77
C ASN A 181 -15.21 -4.40 1.48
N GLU A 182 -14.86 -3.37 2.25
CA GLU A 182 -15.33 -2.00 2.01
C GLU A 182 -14.91 -1.49 0.64
N PHE A 183 -13.72 -1.84 0.15
CA PHE A 183 -13.27 -1.46 -1.19
C PHE A 183 -14.07 -2.17 -2.30
N LYS A 184 -14.41 -3.44 -2.12
CA LYS A 184 -15.29 -4.18 -3.05
C LYS A 184 -16.68 -3.55 -3.11
N ASP A 185 -17.29 -3.32 -1.95
CA ASP A 185 -18.60 -2.66 -1.85
C ASP A 185 -18.55 -1.25 -2.44
N TRP A 186 -17.49 -0.49 -2.14
CA TRP A 186 -17.25 0.83 -2.68
C TRP A 186 -17.22 0.75 -4.21
N LEU A 187 -16.36 -0.08 -4.81
CA LEU A 187 -16.26 -0.27 -6.27
C LEU A 187 -17.58 -0.68 -6.93
N ASP A 188 -18.31 -1.61 -6.34
CA ASP A 188 -19.57 -2.12 -6.92
C ASP A 188 -20.70 -1.08 -6.87
N ASN A 189 -20.71 -0.21 -5.87
CA ASN A 189 -21.65 0.91 -5.78
C ASN A 189 -21.26 2.13 -6.65
N PHE A 190 -20.18 2.05 -7.45
CA PHE A 190 -19.86 3.06 -8.49
C PHE A 190 -20.26 2.67 -9.90
N LYS A 191 -20.54 1.39 -10.16
CA LYS A 191 -21.04 0.94 -11.45
C LYS A 191 -22.51 1.25 -11.62
#